data_AF-A0A7S2QA10-F1
#
_entry.id   AF-A0A7S2QA10-F1
#
_cell.length_a   1.000
_cell.length_b   1.000
_cell.length_c   1.000
_cell.angle_alpha   90.00
_cell.angle_beta   90.00
_cell.angle_gamma   90.00
#
_symmetry.space_group_name_H-M   'P 1'
#
loop_
_entity.id
_entity.type
_entity.pdbx_description
1 polymer ?
#
loop_
_entity_poly.entity_id
_entity_poly.type
_entity_poly.pdbx_seq_one_letter_code
_entity_poly.pdbx_strand_id
1 'polypeptide(L)'
;AEDPAASDSESEVEVDDAERRRPPGILAALSRALGSLGRRPAEHDSCGTSDEGEGASTASYNAVCQRQLGPQSLRGGASLRPLRHIRSEDLHAWECFTDMRRNEAYYGGDYAAFYHSYSSSALIYEVQAALGALLLRFDPRRAPLPRLFASDFAETPDASALMGRFGAEFAEHKRDHNAEFRKVALSAMCSYASRGPELCVPVVWRGGYCCKDLEVARVLRSVLEECGFDADASSRLLDAVVALAERHSLDTGAFSGHRSGEAGHMLQIFIRRDVVDDIAYAALPYGLVDEERTPLSQWLNGDNSFNYGQVRILARPGDFTDRSRVKMFAYSASESFHRKRAPFPRPV
;
A
#
# COMPACT_ATOMS: atom_id res chain seq x y z
N ALA A 1 59.97 24.48 -51.86
CA ALA A 1 59.24 23.21 -51.72
C ALA A 1 59.10 22.99 -50.23
N GLU A 2 58.00 23.51 -49.68
CA GLU A 2 57.72 23.54 -48.24
C GLU A 2 56.58 22.55 -47.98
N ASP A 3 56.84 21.62 -47.07
CA ASP A 3 55.87 20.68 -46.50
C ASP A 3 54.99 21.40 -45.45
N PRO A 4 53.67 21.13 -45.40
CA PRO A 4 52.88 21.43 -44.23
C PRO A 4 52.70 20.17 -43.37
N ALA A 5 53.10 20.29 -42.11
CA ALA A 5 52.88 19.31 -41.05
C ALA A 5 51.38 19.20 -40.70
N ALA A 6 50.89 17.96 -40.65
CA ALA A 6 49.58 17.61 -40.11
C ALA A 6 49.64 17.59 -38.57
N SER A 7 48.68 18.24 -37.92
CA SER A 7 48.45 18.14 -36.47
C SER A 7 47.27 17.21 -36.22
N ASP A 8 47.56 16.02 -35.67
CA ASP A 8 46.55 15.14 -35.09
C ASP A 8 46.13 15.67 -33.72
N SER A 9 44.86 16.03 -33.59
CA SER A 9 44.22 16.35 -32.31
C SER A 9 43.40 15.15 -31.84
N GLU A 10 43.94 14.40 -30.90
CA GLU A 10 43.19 13.35 -30.18
C GLU A 10 42.19 14.03 -29.23
N SER A 11 40.89 13.87 -29.50
CA SER A 11 39.82 14.29 -28.60
C SER A 11 39.57 13.19 -27.57
N GLU A 12 40.06 13.40 -26.34
CA GLU A 12 39.68 12.59 -25.18
C GLU A 12 38.18 12.77 -24.91
N VAL A 13 37.43 11.68 -25.02
CA VAL A 13 36.02 11.64 -24.65
C VAL A 13 35.95 11.56 -23.13
N GLU A 14 35.68 12.70 -22.49
CA GLU A 14 35.36 12.77 -21.06
C GLU A 14 34.12 11.89 -20.78
N VAL A 15 34.35 10.76 -20.12
CA VAL A 15 33.28 9.90 -19.60
C VAL A 15 32.64 10.63 -18.41
N ASP A 16 31.36 10.95 -18.58
CA ASP A 16 30.50 11.72 -17.69
C ASP A 16 30.65 11.34 -16.18
N ASP A 17 31.15 12.28 -15.39
CA ASP A 17 31.49 12.19 -13.96
C ASP A 17 30.24 12.07 -13.05
N ALA A 18 29.05 11.87 -13.64
CA ALA A 18 27.78 11.74 -12.95
C ALA A 18 27.65 10.45 -12.11
N GLU A 19 28.38 9.37 -12.45
CA GLU A 19 28.35 8.14 -11.66
C GLU A 19 29.19 8.21 -10.38
N ARG A 20 30.23 9.06 -10.31
CA ARG A 20 31.10 9.19 -9.13
C ARG A 20 30.49 10.02 -7.99
N ARG A 21 29.36 10.69 -8.22
CA ARG A 21 28.68 11.52 -7.22
C ARG A 21 27.52 10.83 -6.49
N ARG A 22 27.25 9.55 -6.74
CA ARG A 22 26.20 8.84 -6.00
C ARG A 22 26.70 8.56 -4.58
N PRO A 23 26.04 9.09 -3.53
CA PRO A 23 26.42 8.82 -2.15
C PRO A 23 26.45 7.30 -1.91
N PRO A 24 27.49 6.76 -1.25
CA PRO A 24 27.60 5.33 -0.95
C PRO A 24 26.36 4.73 -0.27
N GLY A 25 25.57 5.55 0.44
CA GLY A 25 24.33 5.14 1.10
C GLY A 25 23.19 4.74 0.17
N ILE A 26 23.10 5.28 -1.05
CA ILE A 26 21.98 4.99 -1.97
C ILE A 26 22.03 3.54 -2.46
N LEU A 27 23.22 2.99 -2.71
CA LEU A 27 23.36 1.59 -3.13
C LEU A 27 23.01 0.61 -2.00
N ALA A 28 23.33 0.94 -0.75
CA ALA A 28 22.93 0.15 0.42
C ALA A 28 21.40 0.24 0.66
N ALA A 29 20.82 1.43 0.49
CA ALA A 29 19.37 1.62 0.52
C ALA A 29 18.67 0.85 -0.61
N LEU A 30 19.23 0.86 -1.82
CA LEU A 30 18.79 0.03 -2.93
C LEU A 30 18.88 -1.44 -2.59
N SER A 31 19.97 -1.93 -1.97
CA SER A 31 20.07 -3.33 -1.57
C SER A 31 19.05 -3.73 -0.50
N ARG A 32 18.69 -2.82 0.42
CA ARG A 32 17.68 -3.06 1.48
C ARG A 32 16.25 -2.98 0.94
N ALA A 33 15.93 -1.96 0.17
CA ALA A 33 14.65 -1.85 -0.56
C ALA A 33 14.50 -3.00 -1.57
N LEU A 34 15.60 -3.30 -2.27
CA LEU A 34 15.97 -4.44 -3.11
C LEU A 34 15.76 -5.84 -2.53
N GLY A 35 15.84 -5.96 -1.19
CA GLY A 35 16.13 -7.23 -0.50
C GLY A 35 15.38 -8.41 -1.10
N SER A 36 16.08 -9.45 -1.56
CA SER A 36 15.56 -10.64 -2.28
C SER A 36 14.36 -10.46 -3.24
N LEU A 37 13.97 -9.26 -3.66
CA LEU A 37 12.83 -9.00 -4.56
C LEU A 37 13.01 -9.67 -5.93
N GLY A 38 14.22 -10.18 -6.19
CA GLY A 38 14.56 -11.01 -7.35
C GLY A 38 14.41 -12.53 -7.16
N ARG A 39 14.15 -13.05 -5.95
CA ARG A 39 13.70 -14.43 -5.79
C ARG A 39 12.18 -14.41 -5.90
N ARG A 40 11.66 -14.60 -7.11
CA ARG A 40 10.30 -15.15 -7.24
C ARG A 40 10.26 -16.35 -6.27
N PRO A 41 9.24 -16.47 -5.40
CA PRO A 41 9.01 -17.76 -4.75
C PRO A 41 9.04 -18.77 -5.89
N ALA A 42 9.95 -19.74 -5.80
CA ALA A 42 10.21 -20.66 -6.89
C ALA A 42 8.85 -21.08 -7.44
N GLU A 43 8.58 -20.78 -8.71
CA GLU A 43 7.43 -21.37 -9.39
C GLU A 43 7.58 -22.85 -9.09
N HIS A 44 6.62 -23.39 -8.35
CA HIS A 44 6.62 -24.80 -7.96
C HIS A 44 6.41 -25.56 -9.28
N ASP A 45 7.51 -25.76 -10.02
CA ASP A 45 7.62 -26.59 -11.20
C ASP A 45 7.43 -28.03 -10.73
N SER A 46 6.17 -28.36 -10.49
CA SER A 46 5.68 -29.68 -10.14
C SER A 46 5.63 -30.54 -11.41
N CYS A 47 6.81 -30.80 -11.98
CA CYS A 47 7.03 -31.97 -12.84
C CYS A 47 7.61 -33.08 -11.95
N GLY A 48 6.79 -33.54 -11.01
CA GLY A 48 7.09 -34.65 -10.11
C GLY A 48 5.91 -35.58 -10.08
N THR A 49 6.06 -36.72 -10.74
CA THR A 49 5.10 -37.83 -10.73
C THR A 49 4.91 -38.38 -9.31
N SER A 50 3.63 -38.56 -8.93
CA SER A 50 3.06 -39.44 -7.89
C SER A 50 3.51 -39.24 -6.43
N ASP A 51 2.65 -38.62 -5.63
CA ASP A 51 2.07 -39.27 -4.44
C ASP A 51 0.75 -38.58 -4.05
N GLU A 52 -0.35 -39.34 -3.97
CA GLU A 52 -1.72 -38.86 -3.68
C GLU A 52 -1.91 -38.55 -2.19
N GLY A 53 -1.17 -37.56 -1.68
CA GLY A 53 -1.54 -36.91 -0.43
C GLY A 53 -2.73 -35.99 -0.68
N GLU A 54 -3.81 -36.15 0.08
CA GLU A 54 -4.98 -35.25 0.15
C GLU A 54 -4.56 -33.80 0.48
N GLY A 55 -4.00 -33.11 -0.50
CA GLY A 55 -3.70 -31.69 -0.46
C GLY A 55 -5.01 -30.94 -0.56
N ALA A 56 -5.26 -30.06 0.41
CA ALA A 56 -6.41 -29.17 0.43
C ALA A 56 -6.61 -28.55 -0.97
N SER A 57 -7.74 -28.90 -1.60
CA SER A 57 -8.16 -28.38 -2.90
C SER A 57 -7.95 -26.86 -2.90
N THR A 58 -6.95 -26.36 -3.63
CA THR A 58 -6.85 -24.94 -3.99
C THR A 58 -8.20 -24.60 -4.60
N ALA A 59 -9.04 -23.88 -3.86
CA ALA A 59 -10.40 -23.60 -4.28
C ALA A 59 -10.31 -23.00 -5.68
N SER A 60 -10.76 -23.75 -6.68
CA SER A 60 -10.69 -23.32 -8.08
C SER A 60 -11.55 -22.07 -8.21
N TYR A 61 -10.92 -20.91 -8.14
CA TYR A 61 -11.62 -19.65 -8.28
C TYR A 61 -12.12 -19.53 -9.72
N ASN A 62 -13.42 -19.29 -9.86
CA ASN A 62 -14.06 -19.09 -11.16
C ASN A 62 -14.35 -17.59 -11.37
N ALA A 63 -13.59 -16.98 -12.27
CA ALA A 63 -13.72 -15.57 -12.61
C ALA A 63 -15.11 -15.17 -13.11
N VAL A 64 -15.76 -16.06 -13.85
CA VAL A 64 -17.09 -15.84 -14.40
C VAL A 64 -18.11 -15.82 -13.25
N CYS A 65 -18.04 -16.76 -12.32
CA CYS A 65 -18.91 -16.76 -11.14
C CYS A 65 -18.72 -15.49 -10.30
N GLN A 66 -17.47 -15.06 -10.07
CA GLN A 66 -17.22 -13.84 -9.29
C GLN A 66 -17.72 -12.56 -9.99
N ARG A 67 -17.66 -12.50 -11.32
CA ARG A 67 -18.25 -11.39 -12.10
C ARG A 67 -19.78 -11.38 -11.96
N GLN A 68 -20.42 -12.55 -11.96
CA GLN A 68 -21.88 -12.68 -11.82
C GLN A 68 -22.39 -12.20 -10.44
N LEU A 69 -21.61 -12.40 -9.37
CA LEU A 69 -21.93 -11.85 -8.05
C LEU A 69 -21.88 -10.31 -7.99
N GLY A 70 -21.23 -9.67 -8.96
CA GLY A 70 -21.09 -8.21 -9.01
C GLY A 70 -20.08 -7.65 -7.99
N PRO A 71 -20.12 -6.32 -7.77
CA PRO A 71 -19.18 -5.61 -6.89
C PRO A 71 -19.18 -6.17 -5.46
N GLN A 72 -17.99 -6.42 -4.91
CA GLN A 72 -17.82 -7.07 -3.60
C GLN A 72 -18.59 -6.35 -2.48
N SER A 73 -18.55 -5.02 -2.46
CA SER A 73 -19.24 -4.23 -1.43
C SER A 73 -20.78 -4.28 -1.50
N LEU A 74 -21.36 -4.91 -2.54
CA LEU A 74 -22.82 -5.05 -2.74
C LEU A 74 -23.35 -6.48 -2.55
N ARG A 75 -22.47 -7.46 -2.34
CA ARG A 75 -22.83 -8.88 -2.23
C ARG A 75 -23.53 -9.22 -0.93
N GLY A 76 -24.25 -10.35 -0.92
CA GLY A 76 -24.93 -10.89 0.26
C GLY A 76 -25.87 -9.89 0.93
N GLY A 77 -26.52 -9.01 0.15
CA GLY A 77 -27.40 -7.96 0.66
C GLY A 77 -26.70 -6.91 1.53
N ALA A 78 -25.41 -6.65 1.30
CA ALA A 78 -24.66 -5.62 2.02
C ALA A 78 -25.39 -4.26 1.97
N SER A 79 -25.47 -3.61 3.13
CA SER A 79 -26.24 -2.40 3.34
C SER A 79 -25.41 -1.17 2.99
N LEU A 80 -25.92 -0.36 2.07
CA LEU A 80 -25.33 0.95 1.75
C LEU A 80 -25.75 2.07 2.71
N ARG A 81 -26.47 1.75 3.79
CA ARG A 81 -26.88 2.74 4.80
C ARG A 81 -25.71 3.58 5.35
N PRO A 82 -24.48 3.05 5.53
CA PRO A 82 -23.36 3.85 6.01
C PRO A 82 -23.01 5.03 5.10
N LEU A 83 -23.27 4.94 3.79
CA LEU A 83 -23.04 6.06 2.87
C LEU A 83 -23.92 7.28 3.18
N ARG A 84 -24.99 7.14 3.99
CA ARG A 84 -25.81 8.27 4.46
C ARG A 84 -25.03 9.24 5.36
N HIS A 85 -23.85 8.86 5.85
CA HIS A 85 -22.95 9.76 6.57
C HIS A 85 -22.21 10.74 5.63
N ILE A 86 -22.16 10.43 4.33
CA ILE A 86 -21.70 11.37 3.32
C ILE A 86 -22.81 12.37 3.09
N ARG A 87 -22.48 13.66 3.20
CA ARG A 87 -23.45 14.74 2.99
C ARG A 87 -23.91 14.73 1.53
N SER A 88 -25.18 15.02 1.29
CA SER A 88 -25.75 15.08 -0.06
C SER A 88 -25.04 16.08 -0.97
N GLU A 89 -24.55 17.17 -0.38
CA GLU A 89 -23.87 18.27 -1.04
C GLU A 89 -22.36 18.04 -1.26
N ASP A 90 -21.79 16.96 -0.72
CA ASP A 90 -20.38 16.59 -0.90
C ASP A 90 -20.21 15.82 -2.22
N LEU A 91 -20.27 16.56 -3.35
CA LEU A 91 -20.20 15.99 -4.70
C LEU A 91 -18.89 15.21 -4.91
N HIS A 92 -17.78 15.73 -4.39
CA HIS A 92 -16.47 15.11 -4.48
C HIS A 92 -16.43 13.73 -3.81
N ALA A 93 -16.98 13.60 -2.60
CA ALA A 93 -17.10 12.31 -1.94
C ALA A 93 -17.93 11.33 -2.78
N TRP A 94 -19.09 11.75 -3.30
CA TRP A 94 -19.92 10.89 -4.14
C TRP A 94 -19.23 10.43 -5.41
N GLU A 95 -18.44 11.28 -6.06
CA GLU A 95 -17.59 10.91 -7.19
C GLU A 95 -16.56 9.84 -6.79
N CYS A 96 -15.85 10.06 -5.68
CA CYS A 96 -14.87 9.08 -5.17
C CYS A 96 -15.48 7.71 -4.90
N PHE A 97 -16.62 7.65 -4.18
CA PHE A 97 -17.30 6.38 -3.89
C PHE A 97 -17.92 5.73 -5.14
N THR A 98 -18.37 6.54 -6.10
CA THR A 98 -18.83 6.04 -7.41
C THR A 98 -17.69 5.38 -8.16
N ASP A 99 -16.50 5.98 -8.15
CA ASP A 99 -15.32 5.42 -8.81
C ASP A 99 -14.82 4.15 -8.10
N MET A 100 -14.83 4.12 -6.75
CA MET A 100 -14.53 2.89 -6.01
C MET A 100 -15.44 1.73 -6.44
N ARG A 101 -16.75 2.00 -6.57
CA ARG A 101 -17.73 1.00 -7.04
C ARG A 101 -17.47 0.59 -8.49
N ARG A 102 -17.15 1.54 -9.38
CA ARG A 102 -16.79 1.23 -10.78
C ARG A 102 -15.56 0.33 -10.86
N ASN A 103 -14.54 0.60 -10.05
CA ASN A 103 -13.36 -0.24 -9.96
C ASN A 103 -13.71 -1.66 -9.47
N GLU A 104 -14.57 -1.80 -8.46
CA GLU A 104 -15.03 -3.12 -8.03
C GLU A 104 -15.80 -3.86 -9.14
N ALA A 105 -16.61 -3.18 -9.94
CA ALA A 105 -17.28 -3.81 -11.07
C ALA A 105 -16.30 -4.23 -12.18
N TYR A 106 -15.27 -3.41 -12.44
CA TYR A 106 -14.29 -3.65 -13.50
C TYR A 106 -13.31 -4.79 -13.15
N TYR A 107 -12.81 -4.82 -11.92
CA TYR A 107 -11.87 -5.85 -11.44
C TYR A 107 -12.57 -7.02 -10.73
N GLY A 108 -13.88 -6.89 -10.44
CA GLY A 108 -14.73 -7.92 -9.87
C GLY A 108 -14.74 -9.12 -10.79
N GLY A 109 -14.27 -10.25 -10.28
CA GLY A 109 -13.65 -11.25 -11.13
C GLY A 109 -12.29 -11.51 -10.57
N ASP A 110 -11.24 -11.05 -11.22
CA ASP A 110 -9.85 -11.50 -11.03
C ASP A 110 -9.23 -11.06 -9.70
N TYR A 111 -9.84 -10.06 -9.06
CA TYR A 111 -9.33 -9.46 -7.82
C TYR A 111 -10.40 -9.45 -6.71
N ALA A 112 -9.91 -9.46 -5.47
CA ALA A 112 -10.66 -9.12 -4.27
C ALA A 112 -10.37 -7.67 -3.86
N ALA A 113 -11.39 -6.95 -3.40
CA ALA A 113 -11.28 -5.53 -3.04
C ALA A 113 -11.14 -5.32 -1.53
N PHE A 114 -10.27 -4.39 -1.14
CA PHE A 114 -10.04 -4.00 0.25
C PHE A 114 -9.87 -2.48 0.37
N TYR A 115 -10.09 -1.95 1.56
CA TYR A 115 -10.17 -0.52 1.83
C TYR A 115 -9.37 -0.17 3.07
N HIS A 116 -8.22 0.47 2.89
CA HIS A 116 -7.39 0.97 3.99
C HIS A 116 -7.64 2.47 4.15
N SER A 117 -8.21 2.85 5.29
CA SER A 117 -8.38 4.25 5.68
C SER A 117 -7.13 4.75 6.40
N TYR A 118 -6.67 5.94 6.06
CA TYR A 118 -5.51 6.56 6.68
C TYR A 118 -5.66 8.09 6.73
N SER A 119 -4.89 8.75 7.61
CA SER A 119 -4.76 10.21 7.63
C SER A 119 -3.32 10.65 7.80
N SER A 120 -2.80 10.67 9.03
CA SER A 120 -1.47 11.23 9.30
C SER A 120 -0.33 10.50 8.59
N SER A 121 -0.50 9.22 8.23
CA SER A 121 0.47 8.47 7.43
C SER A 121 0.48 8.82 5.94
N ALA A 122 -0.44 9.67 5.45
CA ALA A 122 -0.53 9.98 4.03
C ALA A 122 0.77 10.53 3.45
N LEU A 123 1.40 11.48 4.15
CA LEU A 123 2.69 12.04 3.71
C LEU A 123 3.79 10.98 3.66
N ILE A 124 3.82 10.06 4.63
CA ILE A 124 4.77 8.94 4.63
C ILE A 124 4.56 8.08 3.38
N TYR A 125 3.31 7.73 3.08
CA TYR A 125 3.01 6.86 1.93
C TYR A 125 3.34 7.53 0.60
N GLU A 126 3.14 8.85 0.47
CA GLU A 126 3.51 9.59 -0.75
C GLU A 126 5.04 9.72 -0.90
N VAL A 127 5.78 9.94 0.19
CA VAL A 127 7.26 9.97 0.15
C VAL A 127 7.81 8.60 -0.23
N GLN A 128 7.30 7.53 0.37
CA GLN A 128 7.67 6.17 -0.02
C GLN A 128 7.31 5.87 -1.47
N ALA A 129 6.23 6.45 -2.02
CA ALA A 129 5.89 6.31 -3.44
C ALA A 129 6.92 7.00 -4.34
N ALA A 130 7.34 8.22 -4.00
CA ALA A 130 8.39 8.94 -4.73
C ALA A 130 9.73 8.19 -4.68
N LEU A 131 10.11 7.68 -3.51
CA LEU A 131 11.30 6.83 -3.35
C LEU A 131 11.15 5.51 -4.13
N GLY A 132 9.99 4.87 -4.06
CA GLY A 132 9.68 3.66 -4.82
C GLY A 132 9.71 3.89 -6.34
N ALA A 133 9.40 5.09 -6.81
CA ALA A 133 9.54 5.44 -8.23
C ALA A 133 11.01 5.43 -8.67
N LEU A 134 11.89 5.97 -7.82
CA LEU A 134 13.34 6.02 -8.07
C LEU A 134 13.99 4.63 -7.92
N LEU A 135 13.58 3.87 -6.90
CA LEU A 135 14.25 2.63 -6.50
C LEU A 135 13.64 1.38 -7.16
N LEU A 136 12.32 1.32 -7.29
CA LEU A 136 11.54 0.13 -7.67
C LEU A 136 10.80 0.31 -9.01
N ARG A 137 10.99 1.44 -9.71
CA ARG A 137 10.22 1.82 -10.92
C ARG A 137 8.71 1.82 -10.71
N PHE A 138 8.27 2.06 -9.47
CA PHE A 138 6.87 2.21 -9.14
C PHE A 138 6.28 3.45 -9.85
N ASP A 139 4.98 3.41 -10.20
CA ASP A 139 4.30 4.58 -10.78
C ASP A 139 3.52 5.32 -9.68
N PRO A 140 4.10 6.35 -9.05
CA PRO A 140 3.52 6.97 -7.86
C PRO A 140 2.29 7.82 -8.18
N ARG A 141 2.06 8.12 -9.46
CA ARG A 141 0.86 8.83 -9.93
C ARG A 141 -0.41 8.02 -9.67
N ARG A 142 -0.30 6.69 -9.60
CA ARG A 142 -1.45 5.80 -9.44
C ARG A 142 -1.94 5.71 -8.00
N ALA A 143 -1.02 5.51 -7.08
CA ALA A 143 -1.31 5.29 -5.67
C ALA A 143 -0.06 5.58 -4.86
N PRO A 144 -0.19 5.88 -3.56
CA PRO A 144 0.96 5.99 -2.70
C PRO A 144 1.46 4.58 -2.35
N LEU A 145 2.66 4.47 -1.77
CA LEU A 145 3.25 3.19 -1.44
C LEU A 145 3.26 3.02 0.09
N PRO A 146 2.52 2.06 0.66
CA PRO A 146 2.41 1.94 2.11
C PRO A 146 3.72 1.53 2.78
N ARG A 147 4.57 0.73 2.14
CA ARG A 147 5.85 0.24 2.68
C ARG A 147 6.92 0.21 1.59
N LEU A 148 8.15 0.53 1.97
CA LEU A 148 9.28 0.61 1.04
C LEU A 148 10.33 -0.50 1.26
N PHE A 149 10.58 -0.91 2.50
CA PHE A 149 11.72 -1.77 2.83
C PHE A 149 11.32 -3.25 2.83
N ALA A 150 11.88 -4.03 1.90
CA ALA A 150 11.62 -5.47 1.82
C ALA A 150 12.23 -6.24 3.00
N SER A 151 13.31 -5.71 3.60
CA SER A 151 13.97 -6.31 4.78
C SER A 151 13.05 -6.49 5.98
N ASP A 152 12.04 -5.63 6.15
CA ASP A 152 11.08 -5.72 7.25
C ASP A 152 10.24 -7.00 7.21
N PHE A 153 10.21 -7.67 6.06
CA PHE A 153 9.40 -8.85 5.80
C PHE A 153 10.19 -10.16 5.88
N ALA A 154 11.47 -10.12 6.27
CA ALA A 154 12.33 -11.31 6.31
C ALA A 154 11.78 -12.42 7.23
N GLU A 155 11.18 -12.04 8.36
CA GLU A 155 10.57 -12.95 9.34
C GLU A 155 9.06 -13.16 9.10
N THR A 156 8.48 -12.40 8.17
CA THR A 156 7.05 -12.41 7.88
C THR A 156 6.83 -12.48 6.37
N PRO A 157 7.24 -13.59 5.72
CA PRO A 157 7.20 -13.70 4.27
C PRO A 157 5.78 -13.75 3.71
N ASP A 158 4.78 -14.23 4.45
CA ASP A 158 3.40 -14.40 4.00
C ASP A 158 2.39 -14.17 5.14
N ALA A 159 1.10 -14.22 4.83
CA ALA A 159 0.03 -14.01 5.80
C ALA A 159 -0.02 -15.12 6.86
N SER A 160 0.39 -16.35 6.55
CA SER A 160 0.45 -17.45 7.52
C SER A 160 1.51 -17.17 8.60
N ALA A 161 2.70 -16.75 8.19
CA ALA A 161 3.75 -16.31 9.10
C ALA A 161 3.31 -15.11 9.93
N LEU A 162 2.60 -14.14 9.32
CA LEU A 162 2.05 -12.99 10.05
C LEU A 162 1.04 -13.42 11.13
N MET A 163 0.13 -14.35 10.82
CA MET A 163 -0.82 -14.89 11.79
C MET A 163 -0.11 -15.61 12.94
N GLY A 164 0.90 -16.44 12.62
CA GLY A 164 1.71 -17.13 13.62
C GLY A 164 2.43 -16.18 14.57
N ARG A 165 3.10 -15.16 14.03
CA ARG A 165 3.74 -14.10 14.82
C ARG A 165 2.73 -13.28 15.61
N PHE A 166 1.56 -13.01 15.05
CA PHE A 166 0.52 -12.29 15.77
C PHE A 166 0.09 -13.04 17.02
N GLY A 167 -0.16 -14.35 16.93
CA GLY A 167 -0.50 -15.18 18.08
C GLY A 167 0.63 -15.27 19.11
N ALA A 168 1.87 -15.42 18.66
CA ALA A 168 3.03 -15.62 19.55
C ALA A 168 3.54 -14.34 20.22
N GLU A 169 3.53 -13.20 19.51
CA GLU A 169 4.22 -11.97 19.93
C GLU A 169 3.25 -10.82 20.20
N PHE A 170 2.24 -10.62 19.34
CA PHE A 170 1.48 -9.37 19.30
C PHE A 170 0.17 -9.42 20.08
N ALA A 171 -0.49 -10.58 20.16
CA ALA A 171 -1.84 -10.72 20.72
C ALA A 171 -1.97 -10.17 22.16
N GLU A 172 -0.92 -10.31 22.96
CA GLU A 172 -0.85 -9.81 24.35
C GLU A 172 -0.25 -8.40 24.45
N HIS A 173 0.43 -7.93 23.41
CA HIS A 173 1.28 -6.73 23.43
C HIS A 173 0.86 -5.71 22.36
N LYS A 174 -0.20 -4.94 22.66
CA LYS A 174 -0.78 -3.91 21.78
C LYS A 174 -1.37 -4.45 20.47
N ARG A 175 -1.31 -5.77 20.19
CA ARG A 175 -1.97 -6.39 19.03
C ARG A 175 -1.52 -5.75 17.72
N ASP A 176 -2.44 -5.43 16.81
CA ASP A 176 -2.11 -4.72 15.56
C ASP A 176 -1.64 -3.26 15.75
N HIS A 177 -1.63 -2.76 16.99
CA HIS A 177 -0.97 -1.51 17.35
C HIS A 177 0.53 -1.70 17.69
N ASN A 178 1.03 -2.93 17.72
CA ASN A 178 2.45 -3.20 17.89
C ASN A 178 3.27 -2.58 16.74
N ALA A 179 4.42 -1.97 17.06
CA ALA A 179 5.25 -1.29 16.07
C ALA A 179 5.77 -2.25 14.99
N GLU A 180 6.19 -3.47 15.36
CA GLU A 180 6.69 -4.46 14.41
C GLU A 180 5.57 -5.01 13.52
N PHE A 181 4.36 -5.17 14.06
CA PHE A 181 3.19 -5.49 13.23
C PHE A 181 2.90 -4.37 12.23
N ARG A 182 2.89 -3.11 12.69
CA ARG A 182 2.64 -1.94 11.83
C ARG A 182 3.72 -1.76 10.76
N LYS A 183 4.96 -2.18 10.99
CA LYS A 183 6.00 -2.14 9.94
C LYS A 183 5.61 -2.98 8.74
N VAL A 184 4.95 -4.12 8.91
CA VAL A 184 4.68 -5.05 7.80
C VAL A 184 3.22 -5.05 7.31
N ALA A 185 2.26 -4.73 8.17
CA ALA A 185 0.84 -4.95 7.87
C ALA A 185 -0.01 -3.67 7.83
N LEU A 186 -1.13 -3.75 7.11
CA LEU A 186 -2.18 -2.73 7.02
C LEU A 186 -3.50 -3.27 7.56
N SER A 187 -4.21 -2.44 8.32
CA SER A 187 -5.61 -2.71 8.71
C SER A 187 -6.56 -2.21 7.62
N ALA A 188 -7.38 -3.09 7.07
CA ALA A 188 -8.30 -2.76 6.00
C ALA A 188 -9.67 -3.42 6.19
N MET A 189 -10.65 -2.93 5.42
CA MET A 189 -12.01 -3.46 5.36
C MET A 189 -12.26 -4.13 4.01
N CYS A 190 -13.09 -5.16 3.96
CA CYS A 190 -13.51 -5.82 2.72
C CYS A 190 -14.60 -5.06 1.94
N SER A 191 -15.02 -3.87 2.40
CA SER A 191 -16.06 -3.09 1.72
C SER A 191 -15.94 -1.61 2.00
N TYR A 192 -16.22 -0.78 0.99
CA TYR A 192 -16.32 0.68 1.13
C TYR A 192 -17.56 1.11 1.93
N ALA A 193 -18.53 0.21 2.11
CA ALA A 193 -19.75 0.42 2.88
C ALA A 193 -19.74 -0.36 4.20
N SER A 194 -18.58 -0.85 4.64
CA SER A 194 -18.45 -1.64 5.87
C SER A 194 -18.82 -0.84 7.13
N ARG A 195 -19.40 -1.55 8.11
CA ARG A 195 -19.85 -1.06 9.42
C ARG A 195 -19.00 -1.65 10.56
N GLY A 196 -17.72 -1.84 10.30
CA GLY A 196 -16.82 -2.50 11.23
C GLY A 196 -16.79 -1.81 12.60
N PRO A 197 -16.62 -2.57 13.70
CA PRO A 197 -16.56 -2.03 15.04
C PRO A 197 -15.37 -1.07 15.25
N GLU A 198 -14.28 -1.22 14.49
CA GLU A 198 -13.14 -0.28 14.54
C GLU A 198 -13.25 0.85 13.54
N LEU A 199 -13.81 0.56 12.37
CA LEU A 199 -13.81 1.46 11.23
C LEU A 199 -15.09 1.31 10.42
N CYS A 200 -15.79 2.42 10.26
CA CYS A 200 -16.86 2.58 9.30
C CYS A 200 -16.37 3.54 8.22
N VAL A 201 -16.05 3.01 7.03
CA VAL A 201 -15.37 3.75 5.95
C VAL A 201 -16.03 5.12 5.67
N PRO A 202 -17.36 5.22 5.51
CA PRO A 202 -18.00 6.51 5.23
C PRO A 202 -17.97 7.49 6.41
N VAL A 203 -17.96 7.00 7.65
CA VAL A 203 -17.92 7.85 8.85
C VAL A 203 -16.55 8.50 9.00
N VAL A 204 -15.49 7.75 8.69
CA VAL A 204 -14.11 8.25 8.78
C VAL A 204 -13.64 8.94 7.50
N TRP A 205 -14.46 8.99 6.45
CA TRP A 205 -14.05 9.54 5.14
C TRP A 205 -13.40 10.92 5.26
N ARG A 206 -14.03 11.88 5.96
CA ARG A 206 -13.52 13.26 6.04
C ARG A 206 -12.38 13.44 7.04
N GLY A 207 -12.52 12.87 8.23
CA GLY A 207 -11.54 13.02 9.32
C GLY A 207 -10.33 12.08 9.20
N GLY A 208 -10.48 11.03 8.39
CA GLY A 208 -9.56 9.91 8.30
C GLY A 208 -9.53 9.04 9.55
N TYR A 209 -8.60 8.09 9.54
CA TYR A 209 -8.35 7.19 10.64
C TYR A 209 -6.85 7.07 10.88
N CYS A 210 -6.42 7.27 12.11
CA CYS A 210 -5.02 7.12 12.50
C CYS A 210 -4.93 6.78 13.98
N CYS A 211 -3.95 5.96 14.33
CA CYS A 211 -3.60 5.72 15.71
C CYS A 211 -2.88 6.96 16.27
N LYS A 212 -3.13 7.29 17.54
CA LYS A 212 -2.61 8.49 18.20
C LYS A 212 -1.29 8.25 18.95
N ASP A 213 -0.80 7.02 18.93
CA ASP A 213 0.36 6.55 19.68
C ASP A 213 1.66 6.54 18.84
N LEU A 214 1.69 7.28 17.73
CA LEU A 214 2.83 7.37 16.82
C LEU A 214 3.34 8.79 16.65
N GLU A 215 4.66 8.96 16.74
CA GLU A 215 5.37 10.16 16.34
C GLU A 215 5.59 10.12 14.82
N VAL A 216 4.57 10.52 14.05
CA VAL A 216 4.56 10.38 12.58
C VAL A 216 5.76 11.06 11.90
N ALA A 217 6.18 12.23 12.38
CA ALA A 217 7.37 12.93 11.89
C ALA A 217 8.66 12.12 12.09
N ARG A 218 8.77 11.41 13.21
CA ARG A 218 9.91 10.52 13.49
C ARG A 218 9.92 9.33 12.55
N VAL A 219 8.75 8.72 12.30
CA VAL A 219 8.62 7.60 11.34
C VAL A 219 9.08 8.03 9.95
N LEU A 220 8.63 9.20 9.46
CA LEU A 220 9.07 9.71 8.15
C LEU A 220 10.58 9.97 8.10
N ARG A 221 11.15 10.54 9.16
CA ARG A 221 12.59 10.75 9.26
C ARG A 221 13.36 9.43 9.18
N SER A 222 12.93 8.40 9.91
CA SER A 222 13.55 7.08 9.87
C SER A 222 13.52 6.47 8.47
N VAL A 223 12.43 6.65 7.71
CA VAL A 223 12.38 6.23 6.29
C VAL A 223 13.48 6.90 5.46
N LEU A 224 13.69 8.21 5.64
CA LEU A 224 14.77 8.93 4.93
C LEU A 224 16.16 8.44 5.38
N GLU A 225 16.39 8.28 6.67
CA GLU A 225 17.67 7.79 7.22
C GLU A 225 17.99 6.37 6.71
N GLU A 226 17.00 5.49 6.64
CA GLU A 226 17.13 4.15 6.06
C GLU A 226 17.42 4.17 4.56
N CYS A 227 17.01 5.23 3.85
CA CYS A 227 17.40 5.50 2.48
C CYS A 227 18.83 6.05 2.33
N GLY A 228 19.58 6.19 3.44
CA GLY A 228 20.99 6.56 3.45
C GLY A 228 21.25 8.05 3.57
N PHE A 229 20.24 8.86 3.87
CA PHE A 229 20.41 10.27 4.23
C PHE A 229 20.92 10.37 5.68
N ASP A 230 21.88 11.26 5.95
CA ASP A 230 22.26 11.57 7.33
C ASP A 230 21.13 12.33 8.07
N ALA A 231 21.29 12.52 9.38
CA ALA A 231 20.27 13.15 10.22
C ALA A 231 19.94 14.59 9.78
N ASP A 232 20.96 15.36 9.37
CA ASP A 232 20.79 16.76 8.96
C ASP A 232 20.08 16.86 7.61
N ALA A 233 20.48 16.03 6.63
CA ALA A 233 19.83 15.93 5.34
C ALA A 233 18.39 15.42 5.48
N SER A 234 18.15 14.43 6.32
CA SER A 234 16.82 13.90 6.61
C SER A 234 15.91 14.95 7.24
N SER A 235 16.44 15.79 8.15
CA SER A 235 15.68 16.90 8.72
C SER A 235 15.31 17.94 7.66
N ARG A 236 16.26 18.37 6.83
CA ARG A 236 15.99 19.34 5.74
C ARG A 236 14.98 18.80 4.73
N LEU A 237 15.08 17.53 4.37
CA LEU A 237 14.15 16.87 3.46
C LEU A 237 12.75 16.77 4.06
N LEU A 238 12.64 16.41 5.35
CA LEU A 238 11.37 16.41 6.07
C LEU A 238 10.69 17.78 5.97
N ASP A 239 11.40 18.86 6.30
CA ASP A 239 10.86 20.22 6.25
C ASP A 239 10.42 20.60 4.84
N ALA A 240 11.25 20.30 3.83
CA ALA A 240 10.94 20.58 2.42
C ALA A 240 9.70 19.83 1.92
N VAL A 241 9.56 18.56 2.31
CA VAL A 241 8.44 17.69 1.97
C VAL A 241 7.15 18.15 2.65
N VAL A 242 7.22 18.55 3.93
CA VAL A 242 6.06 19.13 4.65
C VAL A 242 5.60 20.42 3.97
N ALA A 243 6.53 21.31 3.64
CA ALA A 243 6.20 22.54 2.90
C ALA A 243 5.59 22.24 1.52
N LEU A 244 6.07 21.21 0.81
CA LEU A 244 5.47 20.78 -0.46
C LEU A 244 4.05 20.23 -0.26
N ALA A 245 3.83 19.42 0.78
CA ALA A 245 2.53 18.86 1.14
C ALA A 245 1.49 19.97 1.38
N GLU A 246 1.84 21.00 2.12
CA GLU A 246 0.99 22.17 2.38
C GLU A 246 0.62 22.90 1.09
N ARG A 247 1.58 23.13 0.19
CA ARG A 247 1.31 23.73 -1.14
C ARG A 247 0.33 22.90 -1.98
N HIS A 248 0.32 21.59 -1.81
CA HIS A 248 -0.60 20.68 -2.48
C HIS A 248 -1.91 20.45 -1.71
N SER A 249 -2.12 21.14 -0.58
CA SER A 249 -3.30 21.00 0.29
C SER A 249 -3.43 19.64 0.97
N LEU A 250 -2.32 18.91 1.15
CA LEU A 250 -2.29 17.72 1.98
C LEU A 250 -2.29 18.11 3.46
N ASP A 251 -3.03 17.38 4.30
CA ASP A 251 -3.05 17.62 5.74
C ASP A 251 -1.70 17.28 6.38
N THR A 252 -1.07 18.26 7.01
CA THR A 252 0.22 18.13 7.70
C THR A 252 0.08 18.30 9.21
N GLY A 253 -1.11 18.09 9.77
CA GLY A 253 -1.41 18.36 11.18
C GLY A 253 -0.55 17.56 12.16
N ALA A 254 -0.05 16.39 11.75
CA ALA A 254 0.86 15.55 12.53
C ALA A 254 2.35 15.94 12.40
N PHE A 255 2.68 16.90 11.53
CA PHE A 255 4.06 17.34 11.24
C PHE A 255 4.29 18.80 11.63
N SER A 256 3.48 19.71 11.10
CA SER A 256 3.61 21.17 11.33
C SER A 256 2.45 21.77 12.15
N GLY A 257 1.42 20.96 12.45
CA GLY A 257 0.20 21.43 13.10
C GLY A 257 -0.82 22.07 12.16
N HIS A 258 -0.49 22.26 10.88
CA HIS A 258 -1.41 22.78 9.88
C HIS A 258 -2.48 21.73 9.51
N ARG A 259 -3.75 22.03 9.80
CA ARG A 259 -4.89 21.13 9.54
C ARG A 259 -5.72 21.65 8.37
N SER A 260 -5.94 20.80 7.39
CA SER A 260 -6.84 21.05 6.25
C SER A 260 -8.32 20.93 6.63
N GLY A 261 -8.62 20.16 7.69
CA GLY A 261 -9.99 19.75 8.05
C GLY A 261 -10.53 18.58 7.23
N GLU A 262 -9.75 18.08 6.27
CA GLU A 262 -10.12 17.01 5.32
C GLU A 262 -8.98 15.98 5.22
N ALA A 263 -8.46 15.58 6.38
CA ALA A 263 -7.29 14.71 6.51
C ALA A 263 -7.54 13.25 6.09
N GLY A 264 -8.76 12.88 5.72
CA GLY A 264 -9.09 11.50 5.40
C GLY A 264 -8.66 11.07 4.01
N HIS A 265 -8.06 9.88 3.95
CA HIS A 265 -7.67 9.22 2.72
C HIS A 265 -8.16 7.77 2.73
N MET A 266 -8.40 7.25 1.52
CA MET A 266 -8.77 5.86 1.31
C MET A 266 -7.89 5.25 0.23
N LEU A 267 -7.27 4.12 0.55
CA LEU A 267 -6.56 3.29 -0.40
C LEU A 267 -7.44 2.09 -0.72
N GLN A 268 -7.99 2.08 -1.94
CA GLN A 268 -8.67 0.91 -2.47
C GLN A 268 -7.62 -0.05 -3.04
N ILE A 269 -7.51 -1.22 -2.43
CA ILE A 269 -6.51 -2.24 -2.73
C ILE A 269 -7.20 -3.44 -3.37
N PHE A 270 -6.74 -3.85 -4.54
CA PHE A 270 -7.19 -5.05 -5.23
C PHE A 270 -6.09 -6.10 -5.20
N ILE A 271 -6.32 -7.23 -4.54
CA ILE A 271 -5.37 -8.35 -4.51
C ILE A 271 -5.89 -9.45 -5.43
N ARG A 272 -5.03 -9.99 -6.31
CA ARG A 272 -5.40 -11.07 -7.22
C ARG A 272 -5.81 -12.30 -6.41
N ARG A 273 -6.91 -12.95 -6.80
CA ARG A 273 -7.59 -13.93 -5.94
C ARG A 273 -6.77 -15.17 -5.58
N ASP A 274 -5.92 -15.61 -6.49
CA ASP A 274 -5.02 -16.76 -6.32
C ASP A 274 -3.92 -16.52 -5.26
N VAL A 275 -3.67 -15.26 -4.88
CA VAL A 275 -2.64 -14.88 -3.91
C VAL A 275 -3.21 -14.14 -2.69
N VAL A 276 -4.53 -14.19 -2.51
CA VAL A 276 -5.17 -13.53 -1.36
C VAL A 276 -4.66 -14.09 -0.05
N ASP A 277 -4.66 -15.41 0.11
CA ASP A 277 -4.26 -16.05 1.38
C ASP A 277 -2.74 -15.97 1.64
N ASP A 278 -1.94 -15.63 0.62
CA ASP A 278 -0.51 -15.33 0.79
C ASP A 278 -0.29 -13.92 1.37
N ILE A 279 -1.19 -12.99 1.08
CA ILE A 279 -0.99 -11.54 1.30
C ILE A 279 -1.91 -11.02 2.41
N ALA A 280 -3.05 -11.64 2.67
CA ALA A 280 -4.02 -11.14 3.63
C ALA A 280 -4.70 -12.26 4.41
N TYR A 281 -5.10 -11.95 5.64
CA TYR A 281 -5.92 -12.84 6.47
C TYR A 281 -7.16 -12.13 7.01
N ALA A 282 -8.20 -12.91 7.28
CA ALA A 282 -9.42 -12.42 7.89
C ALA A 282 -9.17 -12.09 9.37
N ALA A 283 -9.55 -10.88 9.79
CA ALA A 283 -9.29 -10.43 11.15
C ALA A 283 -10.57 -9.96 11.87
N LEU A 284 -10.58 -10.15 13.18
CA LEU A 284 -11.45 -9.51 14.16
C LEU A 284 -10.80 -8.19 14.62
N PRO A 285 -11.48 -7.40 15.48
CA PRO A 285 -10.92 -6.17 16.02
C PRO A 285 -9.57 -6.39 16.67
N TYR A 286 -8.70 -5.41 16.47
CA TYR A 286 -7.31 -5.37 16.88
C TYR A 286 -6.42 -6.42 16.20
N GLY A 287 -6.85 -6.96 15.06
CA GLY A 287 -6.05 -7.87 14.23
C GLY A 287 -6.05 -9.33 14.67
N LEU A 288 -6.85 -9.70 15.67
CA LEU A 288 -7.06 -11.09 16.07
C LEU A 288 -7.50 -11.92 14.84
N VAL A 289 -7.01 -13.14 14.70
CA VAL A 289 -7.37 -14.01 13.58
C VAL A 289 -8.85 -14.38 13.65
N ASP A 290 -9.53 -14.29 12.50
CA ASP A 290 -10.92 -14.68 12.33
C ASP A 290 -10.99 -16.08 11.70
N GLU A 291 -11.03 -17.09 12.56
CA GLU A 291 -11.03 -18.51 12.16
C GLU A 291 -12.27 -18.87 11.31
N GLU A 292 -13.41 -18.19 11.52
CA GLU A 292 -14.65 -18.48 10.78
C GLU A 292 -14.57 -18.05 9.30
N ARG A 293 -13.70 -17.09 9.00
CA ARG A 293 -13.50 -16.57 7.64
C ARG A 293 -12.17 -16.99 7.02
N THR A 294 -11.41 -17.86 7.68
CA THR A 294 -10.12 -18.37 7.20
C THR A 294 -10.30 -19.77 6.59
N PRO A 295 -9.84 -20.04 5.36
CA PRO A 295 -9.06 -19.16 4.49
C PRO A 295 -9.90 -18.02 3.89
N LEU A 296 -9.30 -16.83 3.83
CA LEU A 296 -9.96 -15.60 3.41
C LEU A 296 -10.47 -15.71 1.97
N SER A 297 -9.69 -16.31 1.07
CA SER A 297 -10.07 -16.49 -0.34
C SER A 297 -11.39 -17.25 -0.51
N GLN A 298 -11.63 -18.30 0.30
CA GLN A 298 -12.85 -19.10 0.25
C GLN A 298 -14.04 -18.25 0.67
N TRP A 299 -13.92 -17.49 1.75
CA TRP A 299 -14.96 -16.58 2.19
C TRP A 299 -15.24 -15.47 1.15
N LEU A 300 -14.21 -14.88 0.54
CA LEU A 300 -14.36 -13.87 -0.50
C LEU A 300 -14.98 -14.39 -1.82
N ASN A 301 -14.98 -15.71 -2.03
CA ASN A 301 -15.57 -16.35 -3.20
C ASN A 301 -17.09 -16.59 -3.06
N GLY A 302 -17.64 -16.46 -1.85
CA GLY A 302 -19.09 -16.57 -1.63
C GLY A 302 -19.87 -15.29 -1.94
N ASP A 303 -21.19 -15.41 -1.95
CA ASP A 303 -22.13 -14.27 -1.90
C ASP A 303 -22.34 -13.79 -0.45
N ASN A 304 -21.24 -13.64 0.27
CA ASN A 304 -21.26 -13.25 1.68
C ASN A 304 -21.62 -11.76 1.83
N SER A 305 -22.17 -11.39 2.99
CA SER A 305 -22.40 -9.99 3.31
C SER A 305 -21.12 -9.34 3.80
N PHE A 306 -20.63 -8.33 3.06
CA PHE A 306 -19.41 -7.57 3.42
C PHE A 306 -19.69 -6.36 4.31
N ASN A 307 -20.85 -6.35 4.99
CA ASN A 307 -21.17 -5.34 6.01
C ASN A 307 -20.14 -5.32 7.15
N TYR A 308 -19.57 -6.49 7.44
CA TYR A 308 -18.48 -6.70 8.38
C TYR A 308 -17.41 -7.50 7.64
N GLY A 309 -16.15 -7.30 8.03
CA GLY A 309 -15.04 -7.94 7.35
C GLY A 309 -13.81 -7.08 7.45
N GLN A 310 -13.14 -7.16 8.59
CA GLN A 310 -11.80 -6.65 8.73
C GLN A 310 -10.81 -7.67 8.17
N VAL A 311 -9.71 -7.14 7.65
CA VAL A 311 -8.56 -7.93 7.21
C VAL A 311 -7.29 -7.24 7.66
N ARG A 312 -6.22 -8.02 7.70
CA ARG A 312 -4.87 -7.48 7.80
C ARG A 312 -4.11 -7.90 6.56
N ILE A 313 -3.50 -6.93 5.89
CA ILE A 313 -2.83 -7.09 4.61
C ILE A 313 -1.33 -6.92 4.83
N LEU A 314 -0.56 -7.95 4.52
CA LEU A 314 0.90 -7.90 4.47
C LEU A 314 1.33 -7.04 3.27
N ALA A 315 1.85 -5.84 3.54
CA ALA A 315 2.12 -4.84 2.53
C ALA A 315 3.53 -4.94 1.93
N ARG A 316 3.90 -6.13 1.45
CA ARG A 316 5.24 -6.35 0.85
C ARG A 316 5.44 -5.42 -0.36
N PRO A 317 6.55 -4.67 -0.44
CA PRO A 317 6.83 -3.79 -1.57
C PRO A 317 6.80 -4.52 -2.92
N GLY A 318 7.25 -5.78 -2.97
CA GLY A 318 7.22 -6.61 -4.18
C GLY A 318 5.82 -6.86 -4.73
N ASP A 319 4.86 -7.19 -3.86
CA ASP A 319 3.46 -7.36 -4.28
C ASP A 319 2.83 -6.02 -4.70
N PHE A 320 3.09 -4.96 -3.93
CA PHE A 320 2.46 -3.65 -4.11
C PHE A 320 3.02 -2.85 -5.30
N THR A 321 4.19 -3.24 -5.79
CA THR A 321 4.77 -2.71 -7.04
C THR A 321 4.41 -3.57 -8.26
N ASP A 322 4.07 -4.85 -8.07
CA ASP A 322 3.60 -5.74 -9.13
C ASP A 322 2.09 -5.61 -9.39
N ARG A 323 1.76 -4.92 -10.49
CA ARG A 323 0.37 -4.69 -10.92
C ARG A 323 -0.40 -5.94 -11.29
N SER A 324 0.28 -7.05 -11.55
CA SER A 324 -0.35 -8.33 -11.83
C SER A 324 -0.84 -9.01 -10.55
N ARG A 325 -0.32 -8.61 -9.38
CA ARG A 325 -0.68 -9.15 -8.06
C ARG A 325 -1.54 -8.18 -7.28
N VAL A 326 -1.13 -6.91 -7.19
CA VAL A 326 -1.86 -5.87 -6.45
C VAL A 326 -2.11 -4.64 -7.32
N LYS A 327 -3.35 -4.13 -7.30
CA LYS A 327 -3.68 -2.81 -7.87
C LYS A 327 -4.15 -1.88 -6.75
N MET A 328 -3.84 -0.61 -6.87
CA MET A 328 -4.20 0.39 -5.88
C MET A 328 -4.77 1.64 -6.52
N PHE A 329 -5.76 2.23 -5.85
CA PHE A 329 -6.36 3.52 -6.18
C PHE A 329 -6.46 4.35 -4.90
N ALA A 330 -5.99 5.59 -4.97
CA ALA A 330 -5.97 6.48 -3.83
C ALA A 330 -7.02 7.58 -3.97
N TYR A 331 -7.75 7.80 -2.89
CA TYR A 331 -8.78 8.82 -2.79
C TYR A 331 -8.51 9.69 -1.57
N SER A 332 -8.82 10.97 -1.68
CA SER A 332 -8.63 11.97 -0.62
C SER A 332 -9.93 12.71 -0.40
N ALA A 333 -10.29 12.94 0.86
CA ALA A 333 -11.42 13.79 1.23
C ALA A 333 -11.20 15.25 0.79
N SER A 334 -9.95 15.72 0.80
CA SER A 334 -9.61 17.00 0.20
C SER A 334 -9.65 16.91 -1.33
N GLU A 335 -10.61 17.59 -1.95
CA GLU A 335 -10.74 17.70 -3.42
C GLU A 335 -9.50 18.37 -4.04
N SER A 336 -8.98 19.41 -3.39
CA SER A 336 -7.77 20.12 -3.83
C SER A 336 -6.58 19.17 -3.90
N PHE A 337 -6.30 18.43 -2.82
CA PHE A 337 -5.20 17.47 -2.83
C PHE A 337 -5.48 16.32 -3.79
N HIS A 338 -6.70 15.78 -3.83
CA HIS A 338 -7.04 14.66 -4.73
C HIS A 338 -6.69 14.99 -6.19
N ARG A 339 -7.06 16.20 -6.67
CA ARG A 339 -6.71 16.67 -8.02
C ARG A 339 -5.22 16.92 -8.22
N LYS A 340 -4.52 17.38 -7.17
CA LYS A 340 -3.08 17.70 -7.20
C LYS A 340 -2.18 16.53 -6.80
N ARG A 341 -2.73 15.35 -6.51
CA ARG A 341 -1.97 14.20 -6.04
C ARG A 341 -1.02 13.67 -7.12
N ALA A 342 -1.48 13.51 -8.35
CA ALA A 342 -0.66 12.93 -9.43
C ALA A 342 0.69 13.65 -9.68
N PRO A 343 0.79 14.99 -9.65
CA PRO A 343 2.08 15.67 -9.73
C PRO A 343 2.87 15.73 -8.40
N PHE A 344 2.25 15.45 -7.25
CA PHE A 344 2.90 15.57 -5.93
C PHE A 344 4.18 14.72 -5.76
N PRO A 345 4.19 13.41 -6.09
CA PRO A 345 5.36 12.56 -5.88
C PRO A 345 6.37 12.63 -7.04
N ARG A 346 6.28 13.64 -7.92
CA ARG A 346 7.23 13.79 -9.03
C ARG A 346 8.55 14.40 -8.50
N PRO A 347 9.70 13.83 -8.90
CA PRO A 347 10.95 14.58 -8.80
C PRO A 347 10.82 15.83 -9.67
N VAL A 348 11.16 16.99 -9.09
CA VAL A 348 11.27 18.26 -9.82
C VAL A 348 12.56 18.26 -10.64
#